data_AF-A0A2V5T0R0-F1
#
_entry.id   AF-A0A2V5T0R0-F1
#
_cell.length_a   1.000
_cell.length_b   1.000
_cell.length_c   1.000
_cell.angle_alpha   90.00
_cell.angle_beta   90.00
_cell.angle_gamma   90.00
#
_symmetry.space_group_name_H-M   'P 1'
#
loop_
_entity.id
_entity.type
_entity.pdbx_description
1 polymer ?
#
loop_
_entity_poly.entity_id
_entity_poly.type
_entity_poly.pdbx_seq_one_letter_code
_entity_poly.pdbx_strand_id
1 'polypeptide(L)'
;MPNFVTYNVIPTLPAALEPLREISFNLWWTWEPSARRLFRHLDTELWNRTNHNPVRMLQLSRQVRLEEVAQDKNFLRELKQVHDAFTKYLSPKETYGKTEPGSVLQKPVAYFSAEFGFHESIPNYSGGLGILAGDHCKSASDLDINFVAVGLLYRHGYFKQEIDKDGLQHAINLNQNFHHLPIRDVRQGDHRLLVSVRILDRDVYAKVWQLLVGRVSLYLLDTDVPENNSDDRLITAELYGGDLEMRMRQEIILGIGGVHVLNALGLEPEVFHMNEGHSAFLALERIRLLVTEKKLDFYAAVQVAASAHVFTTHTPVPAGNDSFPREMMRKYFTDFAVELGIPFEELFTFGQTRVNPNDPFSMTILALRLSRHANGVSKLHGEVSRGLWKDVWTGVPQNEVPITSVTNGVHTKTWMAPEFSALSDKYLGDWE
;
A
#
# COMPACT_ATOMS: atom_id res chain seq x y z
N MET A 1 21.10 -28.00 -10.92
CA MET A 1 20.71 -26.89 -10.03
C MET A 1 20.45 -27.48 -8.66
N PRO A 2 20.92 -26.88 -7.54
CA PRO A 2 20.54 -27.36 -6.23
C PRO A 2 19.02 -27.18 -6.05
N ASN A 3 18.31 -28.27 -5.72
CA ASN A 3 16.90 -28.18 -5.33
C ASN A 3 16.87 -27.61 -3.90
N PHE A 4 16.68 -26.30 -3.78
CA PHE A 4 16.39 -25.68 -2.50
C PHE A 4 14.95 -26.02 -2.10
N VAL A 5 14.79 -26.84 -1.07
CA VAL A 5 13.48 -27.13 -0.47
C VAL A 5 13.27 -26.13 0.67
N THR A 6 12.32 -25.21 0.48
CA THR A 6 11.91 -24.29 1.55
C THR A 6 10.96 -25.02 2.50
N TYR A 7 11.38 -25.23 3.74
CA TYR A 7 10.53 -25.77 4.80
C TYR A 7 9.87 -24.61 5.56
N ASN A 8 8.55 -24.50 5.46
CA ASN A 8 7.77 -23.58 6.29
C ASN A 8 7.31 -24.32 7.54
N VAL A 9 7.83 -23.92 8.70
CA VAL A 9 7.41 -24.47 10.00
C VAL A 9 6.17 -23.73 10.45
N ILE A 10 5.02 -24.41 10.44
CA ILE A 10 3.78 -23.90 11.04
C ILE A 10 3.70 -24.48 12.46
N PRO A 11 3.69 -23.64 13.51
CA PRO A 11 3.59 -24.14 14.87
C PRO A 11 2.22 -24.80 15.08
N THR A 12 2.21 -25.96 15.74
CA THR A 12 0.99 -26.60 16.19
C THR A 12 0.56 -25.93 17.48
N LEU A 13 -0.45 -25.05 17.41
CA LEU A 13 -0.96 -24.42 18.62
C LEU A 13 -1.98 -25.36 19.26
N PRO A 14 -1.94 -25.53 20.60
CA PRO A 14 -3.09 -26.08 21.33
C PRO A 14 -4.36 -25.31 20.96
N ALA A 15 -5.50 -26.00 20.87
CA ALA A 15 -6.77 -25.39 20.44
C ALA A 15 -7.14 -24.12 21.23
N ALA A 16 -6.80 -24.07 22.53
CA ALA A 16 -7.02 -22.92 23.39
C ALA A 16 -6.21 -21.66 22.99
N LEU A 17 -5.14 -21.82 22.20
CA LEU A 17 -4.23 -20.76 21.77
C LEU A 17 -4.41 -20.35 20.30
N GLU A 18 -5.28 -21.01 19.53
CA GLU A 18 -5.55 -20.63 18.14
C GLU A 18 -5.97 -19.16 17.94
N PRO A 19 -6.66 -18.48 18.89
CA PRO A 19 -6.88 -17.04 18.82
C PRO A 19 -5.60 -16.20 18.63
N LEU A 20 -4.44 -16.65 19.14
CA LEU A 20 -3.15 -15.97 18.89
C LEU A 20 -2.79 -15.97 17.41
N ARG A 21 -3.11 -17.05 16.68
CA ARG A 21 -2.85 -17.15 15.24
C ARG A 21 -3.71 -16.14 14.49
N GLU A 22 -4.99 -16.04 14.80
CA GLU A 22 -5.89 -15.07 14.18
C GLU A 22 -5.38 -13.64 14.36
N ILE A 23 -5.08 -13.26 15.60
CA ILE A 23 -4.58 -11.92 15.94
C ILE A 23 -3.24 -11.65 15.25
N SER A 24 -2.32 -12.64 15.20
CA SER A 24 -0.98 -12.45 14.62
C SER A 24 -1.00 -12.07 13.13
N PHE A 25 -2.05 -12.44 12.38
CA PHE A 25 -2.20 -12.16 10.95
C PHE A 25 -3.07 -10.92 10.65
N ASN A 26 -3.38 -10.10 11.65
CA ASN A 26 -4.10 -8.84 11.47
C ASN A 26 -3.41 -7.71 12.25
N LEU A 27 -3.02 -6.63 11.58
CA LEU A 27 -2.22 -5.56 12.20
C LEU A 27 -2.93 -4.76 13.29
N TRP A 28 -4.22 -5.01 13.57
CA TRP A 28 -4.91 -4.42 14.70
C TRP A 28 -4.11 -4.49 16.01
N TRP A 29 -3.38 -5.59 16.24
CA TRP A 29 -2.55 -5.71 17.43
C TRP A 29 -1.49 -4.61 17.56
N THR A 30 -1.06 -3.98 16.46
CA THR A 30 0.03 -2.98 16.47
C THR A 30 -0.37 -1.67 17.15
N TRP A 31 -1.65 -1.31 17.13
CA TRP A 31 -2.19 -0.14 17.84
C TRP A 31 -3.09 -0.48 19.02
N GLU A 32 -3.11 -1.76 19.43
CA GLU A 32 -3.83 -2.22 20.63
C GLU A 32 -2.83 -2.61 21.73
N PRO A 33 -2.68 -1.79 22.79
CA PRO A 33 -1.74 -2.05 23.88
C PRO A 33 -1.96 -3.41 24.58
N SER A 34 -3.22 -3.85 24.72
CA SER A 34 -3.52 -5.13 25.37
C SER A 34 -3.03 -6.33 24.55
N ALA A 35 -3.18 -6.29 23.22
CA ALA A 35 -2.67 -7.32 22.32
C ALA A 35 -1.13 -7.38 22.32
N ARG A 36 -0.45 -6.23 22.36
CA ARG A 36 1.03 -6.19 22.47
C ARG A 36 1.53 -6.79 23.78
N ARG A 37 0.84 -6.53 24.90
CA ARG A 37 1.16 -7.11 26.20
C ARG A 37 0.97 -8.62 26.22
N LEU A 38 -0.10 -9.11 25.61
CA LEU A 38 -0.39 -10.53 25.49
C LEU A 38 0.76 -11.29 24.79
N PHE A 39 1.23 -10.81 23.63
CA PHE A 39 2.37 -11.43 22.96
C PHE A 39 3.66 -11.33 23.78
N ARG A 40 3.93 -10.19 24.44
CA ARG A 40 5.10 -10.07 25.32
C ARG A 40 5.06 -11.00 26.54
N HIS A 41 3.87 -11.26 27.08
CA HIS A 41 3.65 -12.18 28.19
C HIS A 41 3.93 -13.64 27.79
N LEU A 42 3.67 -14.01 26.54
CA LEU A 42 3.98 -15.35 26.04
C LEU A 42 5.48 -15.69 26.22
N ASP A 43 6.37 -14.81 25.76
CA ASP A 43 7.82 -14.89 25.93
C ASP A 43 8.46 -13.52 25.62
N THR A 44 8.97 -12.84 26.65
CA THR A 44 9.51 -11.48 26.51
C THR A 44 10.82 -11.44 25.72
N GLU A 45 11.69 -12.44 25.89
CA GLU A 45 12.96 -12.48 25.18
C GLU A 45 12.72 -12.73 23.69
N LEU A 46 11.85 -13.70 23.37
CA LEU A 46 11.52 -14.01 22.00
C LEU A 46 10.76 -12.88 21.30
N TRP A 47 9.89 -12.17 22.01
CA TRP A 47 9.21 -10.98 21.50
C TRP A 47 10.21 -9.91 21.01
N ASN A 48 11.24 -9.62 21.82
CA ASN A 48 12.29 -8.66 21.44
C ASN A 48 13.18 -9.19 20.30
N ARG A 49 13.58 -10.46 20.37
CA ARG A 49 14.45 -11.09 19.36
C ARG A 49 13.82 -11.22 17.97
N THR A 50 12.49 -11.25 17.91
CA THR A 50 11.73 -11.33 16.65
C THR A 50 11.33 -9.97 16.11
N ASN A 51 11.91 -8.88 16.64
CA ASN A 51 11.55 -7.51 16.29
C ASN A 51 10.03 -7.29 16.40
N HIS A 52 9.45 -7.78 17.50
CA HIS A 52 8.03 -7.63 17.82
C HIS A 52 7.10 -8.23 16.75
N ASN A 53 7.54 -9.27 16.03
CA ASN A 53 6.73 -9.94 15.02
C ASN A 53 6.04 -11.18 15.62
N PRO A 54 4.70 -11.16 15.85
CA PRO A 54 3.99 -12.26 16.48
C PRO A 54 3.97 -13.54 15.61
N VAL A 55 3.94 -13.42 14.28
CA VAL A 55 4.01 -14.59 13.39
C VAL A 55 5.34 -15.30 13.56
N ARG A 56 6.44 -14.55 13.53
CA ARG A 56 7.79 -15.10 13.71
C ARG A 56 8.00 -15.64 15.13
N MET A 57 7.43 -14.96 16.13
CA MET A 57 7.45 -15.41 17.52
C MET A 57 6.77 -16.77 17.67
N LEU A 58 5.56 -16.95 17.14
CA LEU A 58 4.84 -18.22 17.23
C LEU A 58 5.60 -19.35 16.51
N GLN A 59 6.22 -19.06 15.36
CA GLN A 59 7.05 -20.04 14.63
C GLN A 59 8.28 -20.52 15.42
N LEU A 60 8.85 -19.65 16.26
CA LEU A 60 10.05 -19.95 17.05
C LEU A 60 9.73 -20.39 18.50
N SER A 61 8.46 -20.33 18.89
CA SER A 61 8.02 -20.71 20.24
C SER A 61 8.23 -22.20 20.46
N ARG A 62 8.80 -22.56 21.62
CA ARG A 62 8.97 -23.96 21.99
C ARG A 62 7.61 -24.60 22.29
N GLN A 63 7.39 -25.82 21.80
CA GLN A 63 6.13 -26.54 22.01
C GLN A 63 5.77 -26.66 23.50
N VAL A 64 6.74 -26.98 24.35
CA VAL A 64 6.56 -27.06 25.82
C VAL A 64 6.00 -25.75 26.39
N ARG A 65 6.50 -24.59 25.94
CA ARG A 65 6.02 -23.29 26.41
C ARG A 65 4.57 -23.05 25.99
N LEU A 66 4.21 -23.42 24.76
CA LEU A 66 2.84 -23.31 24.26
C LEU A 66 1.89 -24.23 25.06
N GLU A 67 2.31 -25.43 25.41
CA GLU A 67 1.53 -26.35 26.24
C GLU A 67 1.37 -25.85 27.68
N GLU A 68 2.42 -25.28 28.28
CA GLU A 68 2.37 -24.66 29.61
C GLU A 68 1.34 -23.50 29.66
N VAL A 69 1.44 -22.53 28.74
CA VAL A 69 0.52 -21.38 28.75
C VAL A 69 -0.89 -21.75 28.32
N ALA A 70 -1.07 -22.85 27.59
CA ALA A 70 -2.39 -23.41 27.31
C ALA A 70 -3.09 -23.99 28.55
N GLN A 71 -2.36 -24.20 29.66
CA GLN A 71 -2.93 -24.59 30.96
C GLN A 71 -2.95 -23.43 31.97
N ASP A 72 -2.35 -22.28 31.65
CA ASP A 72 -2.33 -21.10 32.51
C ASP A 72 -3.67 -20.33 32.41
N LYS A 73 -4.48 -20.44 33.46
CA LYS A 73 -5.79 -19.78 33.56
C LYS A 73 -5.70 -18.25 33.46
N ASN A 74 -4.60 -17.64 33.92
CA ASN A 74 -4.44 -16.19 33.83
C ASN A 74 -4.19 -15.76 32.39
N PHE A 75 -3.28 -16.46 31.70
CA PHE A 75 -2.98 -16.21 30.29
C PHE A 75 -4.22 -16.44 29.41
N LEU A 76 -4.93 -17.55 29.60
CA LEU A 76 -6.15 -17.84 28.83
C LEU A 76 -7.25 -16.78 29.03
N ARG A 77 -7.38 -16.23 30.24
CA ARG A 77 -8.31 -15.14 30.51
C ARG A 77 -7.91 -13.86 29.78
N GLU A 78 -6.62 -13.51 29.79
CA GLU A 78 -6.09 -12.37 29.05
C GLU A 78 -6.29 -12.53 27.53
N LEU A 79 -5.95 -13.72 27.00
CA LEU A 79 -6.17 -14.07 25.60
C LEU A 79 -7.62 -13.92 25.19
N LYS A 80 -8.55 -14.45 26.00
CA LYS A 80 -9.98 -14.32 25.75
C LYS A 80 -10.42 -12.86 25.72
N GLN A 81 -9.97 -12.03 26.67
CA GLN A 81 -10.31 -10.61 26.70
C GLN A 81 -9.83 -9.87 25.45
N VAL A 82 -8.60 -10.12 25.02
CA VAL A 82 -8.04 -9.52 23.80
C VAL A 82 -8.77 -10.02 22.55
N HIS A 83 -9.09 -11.31 22.47
CA HIS A 83 -9.80 -11.88 21.33
C HIS A 83 -11.26 -11.41 21.24
N ASP A 84 -11.95 -11.28 22.39
CA ASP A 84 -13.28 -10.68 22.45
C ASP A 84 -13.24 -9.22 21.95
N ALA A 85 -12.22 -8.45 22.35
CA ALA A 85 -12.02 -7.07 21.88
C ALA A 85 -11.72 -6.99 20.38
N PHE A 86 -10.87 -7.89 19.88
CA PHE A 86 -10.57 -8.03 18.45
C PHE A 86 -11.82 -8.37 17.63
N THR A 87 -12.61 -9.33 18.08
CA THR A 87 -13.86 -9.74 17.43
C THR A 87 -14.89 -8.60 17.43
N LYS A 88 -15.02 -7.90 18.56
CA LYS A 88 -15.86 -6.70 18.69
C LYS A 88 -15.40 -5.60 17.73
N TYR A 89 -14.10 -5.41 17.59
CA TYR A 89 -13.53 -4.47 16.63
C TYR A 89 -13.90 -4.88 15.21
N LEU A 90 -13.69 -6.11 14.77
CA LEU A 90 -13.98 -6.51 13.39
C LEU A 90 -15.47 -6.54 13.02
N SER A 91 -16.37 -6.67 13.99
CA SER A 91 -17.83 -6.76 13.76
C SER A 91 -18.61 -5.68 14.53
N PRO A 92 -18.38 -4.39 14.25
CA PRO A 92 -19.00 -3.31 15.00
C PRO A 92 -20.48 -3.15 14.59
N LYS A 93 -21.35 -2.86 15.57
CA LYS A 93 -22.77 -2.63 15.30
C LYS A 93 -23.04 -1.25 14.68
N GLU A 94 -22.31 -0.23 15.15
CA GLU A 94 -22.42 1.16 14.75
C GLU A 94 -21.01 1.71 14.50
N THR A 95 -20.79 2.31 13.33
CA THR A 95 -19.51 2.91 12.92
C THR A 95 -19.79 4.13 12.04
N TYR A 96 -18.79 5.00 11.89
CA TYR A 96 -18.88 6.14 10.97
C TYR A 96 -19.26 5.69 9.55
N GLY A 97 -18.63 4.65 9.02
CA GLY A 97 -18.93 4.08 7.69
C GLY A 97 -20.37 3.58 7.53
N LYS A 98 -21.08 3.31 8.64
CA LYS A 98 -22.50 2.92 8.65
C LYS A 98 -23.47 4.10 8.87
N THR A 99 -22.96 5.31 9.14
CA THR A 99 -23.79 6.53 9.23
C THR A 99 -24.14 7.08 7.84
N GLU A 100 -25.12 7.98 7.73
CA GLU A 100 -25.51 8.57 6.43
C GLU A 100 -24.31 9.20 5.67
N PRO A 101 -23.41 10.02 6.27
CA PRO A 101 -22.25 10.53 5.55
C PRO A 101 -21.22 9.47 5.16
N GLY A 102 -21.03 8.43 5.99
CA GLY A 102 -20.04 7.37 5.73
C GLY A 102 -20.51 6.29 4.76
N SER A 103 -21.82 6.09 4.64
CA SER A 103 -22.46 5.08 3.78
C SER A 103 -22.70 5.57 2.34
N VAL A 104 -22.33 6.82 2.02
CA VAL A 104 -22.41 7.38 0.65
C VAL A 104 -21.57 6.55 -0.32
N LEU A 105 -20.45 5.99 0.13
CA LEU A 105 -19.59 5.12 -0.66
C LEU A 105 -20.05 3.68 -0.51
N GLN A 106 -20.88 3.22 -1.44
CA GLN A 106 -21.34 1.83 -1.45
C GLN A 106 -20.24 0.88 -1.95
N LYS A 107 -19.40 1.35 -2.87
CA LYS A 107 -18.27 0.58 -3.39
C LYS A 107 -16.94 1.04 -2.77
N PRO A 108 -15.88 0.20 -2.85
CA PRO A 108 -14.62 0.53 -2.20
C PRO A 108 -13.95 1.78 -2.77
N VAL A 109 -13.17 2.47 -1.93
CA VAL A 109 -12.07 3.34 -2.36
C VAL A 109 -10.82 2.47 -2.51
N ALA A 110 -10.19 2.49 -3.69
CA ALA A 110 -8.92 1.84 -3.92
C ALA A 110 -7.76 2.83 -3.79
N TYR A 111 -6.93 2.63 -2.77
CA TYR A 111 -5.81 3.50 -2.43
C TYR A 111 -4.49 2.86 -2.85
N PHE A 112 -3.78 3.51 -3.76
CA PHE A 112 -2.54 3.02 -4.34
C PHE A 112 -1.36 3.79 -3.77
N SER A 113 -0.37 3.06 -3.25
CA SER A 113 0.88 3.65 -2.74
C SER A 113 2.06 2.75 -3.06
N ALA A 114 3.21 3.37 -3.36
CA ALA A 114 4.46 2.64 -3.55
C ALA A 114 5.01 2.06 -2.24
N GLU A 115 4.61 2.61 -1.09
CA GLU A 115 5.07 2.19 0.24
C GLU A 115 3.96 2.24 1.29
N PHE A 116 4.08 1.40 2.32
CA PHE A 116 3.18 1.34 3.47
C PHE A 116 3.95 1.07 4.77
N GLY A 117 3.90 2.02 5.70
CA GLY A 117 4.57 1.96 6.99
C GLY A 117 3.58 1.71 8.12
N PHE A 118 3.53 0.48 8.63
CA PHE A 118 2.61 0.09 9.71
C PHE A 118 3.28 -0.12 11.05
N HIS A 119 4.36 -0.91 11.04
CA HIS A 119 5.09 -1.44 12.19
C HIS A 119 6.42 -2.05 11.72
N GLU A 120 7.44 -2.09 12.56
CA GLU A 120 8.79 -2.57 12.23
C GLU A 120 8.85 -4.06 11.79
N SER A 121 7.79 -4.82 12.06
CA SER A 121 7.64 -6.20 11.59
C SER A 121 7.34 -6.31 10.09
N ILE A 122 7.00 -5.20 9.41
CA ILE A 122 6.76 -5.13 7.97
C ILE A 122 7.57 -3.96 7.37
N PRO A 123 8.85 -4.18 7.04
CA PRO A 123 9.72 -3.15 6.49
C PRO A 123 9.45 -2.94 4.98
N ASN A 124 8.27 -2.41 4.65
CA ASN A 124 7.80 -2.12 3.29
C ASN A 124 7.58 -0.60 3.06
N TYR A 125 8.43 0.23 3.66
CA TYR A 125 8.41 1.68 3.55
C TYR A 125 9.79 2.31 3.78
N SER A 126 9.95 3.56 3.38
CA SER A 126 11.14 4.38 3.55
C SER A 126 10.89 5.61 4.42
N GLY A 127 9.76 6.31 4.25
CA GLY A 127 9.54 7.60 4.92
C GLY A 127 8.09 7.98 5.19
N GLY A 128 7.86 9.30 5.25
CA GLY A 128 6.58 9.88 5.66
C GLY A 128 5.40 9.57 4.73
N LEU A 129 5.65 9.35 3.44
CA LEU A 129 4.62 8.95 2.47
C LEU A 129 4.01 7.58 2.85
N GLY A 130 4.87 6.62 3.18
CA GLY A 130 4.47 5.29 3.63
C GLY A 130 3.83 5.28 5.02
N ILE A 131 4.34 6.09 5.95
CA ILE A 131 3.72 6.26 7.27
C ILE A 131 2.28 6.81 7.12
N LEU A 132 2.09 7.83 6.27
CA LEU A 132 0.77 8.38 6.00
C LEU A 132 -0.15 7.33 5.37
N ALA A 133 0.33 6.57 4.38
CA ALA A 133 -0.43 5.48 3.76
C ALA A 133 -0.86 4.42 4.80
N GLY A 134 0.03 4.11 5.75
CA GLY A 134 -0.27 3.22 6.87
C GLY A 134 -1.34 3.78 7.80
N ASP A 135 -1.23 5.05 8.17
CA ASP A 135 -2.19 5.73 9.05
C ASP A 135 -3.54 5.96 8.38
N HIS A 136 -3.59 6.15 7.05
CA HIS A 136 -4.83 6.13 6.28
C HIS A 136 -5.52 4.78 6.36
N CYS A 137 -4.81 3.67 6.18
CA CYS A 137 -5.39 2.33 6.30
C CYS A 137 -5.92 2.05 7.72
N LYS A 138 -5.16 2.45 8.76
CA LYS A 138 -5.58 2.28 10.16
C LYS A 138 -6.82 3.13 10.47
N SER A 139 -6.84 4.39 10.05
CA SER A 139 -7.99 5.28 10.26
C SER A 139 -9.21 4.85 9.46
N ALA A 140 -9.03 4.44 8.20
CA ALA A 140 -10.11 3.88 7.38
C ALA A 140 -10.67 2.59 8.01
N SER A 141 -9.78 1.77 8.58
CA SER A 141 -10.18 0.60 9.35
C SER A 141 -11.02 1.00 10.56
N ASP A 142 -10.54 1.90 11.44
CA ASP A 142 -11.26 2.35 12.64
C ASP A 142 -12.63 2.95 12.32
N LEU A 143 -12.71 3.78 11.27
CA LEU A 143 -13.93 4.40 10.78
C LEU A 143 -14.86 3.45 10.02
N ASP A 144 -14.41 2.24 9.67
CA ASP A 144 -15.16 1.24 8.90
C ASP A 144 -15.56 1.74 7.50
N ILE A 145 -14.65 2.49 6.86
CA ILE A 145 -14.83 2.98 5.49
C ILE A 145 -14.54 1.83 4.53
N ASN A 146 -15.37 1.70 3.48
CA ASN A 146 -15.15 0.71 2.43
C ASN A 146 -13.86 1.05 1.65
N PHE A 147 -12.74 0.46 2.05
CA PHE A 147 -11.40 0.87 1.65
C PHE A 147 -10.52 -0.35 1.39
N VAL A 148 -9.85 -0.35 0.24
CA VAL A 148 -8.88 -1.36 -0.16
C VAL A 148 -7.58 -0.66 -0.54
N ALA A 149 -6.45 -1.22 -0.14
CA ALA A 149 -5.14 -0.68 -0.47
C ALA A 149 -4.39 -1.61 -1.44
N VAL A 150 -3.57 -1.02 -2.31
CA VAL A 150 -2.74 -1.74 -3.29
C VAL A 150 -1.32 -1.18 -3.29
N GLY A 151 -0.33 -2.07 -3.29
CA GLY A 151 1.10 -1.72 -3.30
C GLY A 151 1.99 -2.83 -3.84
N LEU A 152 3.31 -2.61 -3.78
CA LEU A 152 4.32 -3.61 -4.11
C LEU A 152 4.88 -4.24 -2.82
N LEU A 153 5.27 -5.52 -2.87
CA LEU A 153 5.95 -6.21 -1.78
C LEU A 153 7.46 -6.30 -2.07
N TYR A 154 8.27 -5.53 -1.36
CA TYR A 154 9.71 -5.48 -1.64
C TYR A 154 10.50 -6.53 -0.85
N ARG A 155 11.23 -7.40 -1.55
CA ARG A 155 12.03 -8.48 -0.94
C ARG A 155 13.06 -7.96 0.06
N HIS A 156 13.72 -6.86 -0.25
CA HIS A 156 14.77 -6.29 0.60
C HIS A 156 14.29 -5.10 1.44
N GLY A 157 13.05 -4.64 1.24
CA GLY A 157 12.53 -3.44 1.89
C GLY A 157 13.32 -2.20 1.46
N TYR A 158 13.59 -1.30 2.41
CA TYR A 158 14.49 -0.16 2.22
C TYR A 158 15.93 -0.54 2.64
N PHE A 159 16.27 -0.43 3.94
CA PHE A 159 17.46 -1.06 4.53
C PHE A 159 17.38 -0.99 6.06
N LYS A 160 18.18 -1.81 6.75
CA LYS A 160 18.50 -1.62 8.17
C LYS A 160 19.73 -0.73 8.28
N GLN A 161 19.61 0.37 9.01
CA GLN A 161 20.73 1.25 9.32
C GLN A 161 21.59 0.62 10.42
N GLU A 162 22.89 0.51 10.17
CA GLU A 162 23.89 0.21 11.19
C GLU A 162 24.93 1.33 11.23
N ILE A 163 25.24 1.82 12.43
CA ILE A 163 26.27 2.84 12.63
C ILE A 163 27.46 2.14 13.27
N ASP A 164 28.61 2.20 12.60
CA ASP A 164 29.83 1.58 13.12
C ASP A 164 30.50 2.42 14.22
N LYS A 165 31.59 1.89 14.77
CA LYS A 165 32.38 2.54 15.82
C LYS A 165 33.00 3.89 15.40
N ASP A 166 33.11 4.14 14.11
CA ASP A 166 33.70 5.35 13.52
C ASP A 166 32.60 6.37 13.15
N GLY A 167 31.33 6.04 13.41
CA GLY A 167 30.17 6.89 13.12
C GLY A 167 29.69 6.82 11.67
N LEU A 168 30.17 5.87 10.88
CA LEU A 168 29.76 5.69 9.49
C LEU A 168 28.50 4.83 9.40
N GLN A 169 27.61 5.22 8.50
CA GLN A 169 26.40 4.47 8.19
C GLN A 169 26.69 3.33 7.21
N HIS A 170 26.21 2.14 7.55
CA HIS A 170 26.14 0.97 6.70
C HIS A 170 24.68 0.61 6.44
N ALA A 171 24.33 0.40 5.17
CA ALA A 171 23.01 -0.04 4.76
C ALA A 171 22.98 -1.57 4.64
N ILE A 172 22.25 -2.23 5.54
CA ILE A 172 22.14 -3.69 5.57
C ILE A 172 20.84 -4.10 4.87
N ASN A 173 20.97 -4.93 3.83
CA ASN A 173 19.85 -5.47 3.09
C ASN A 173 19.08 -6.51 3.92
N LEU A 174 17.76 -6.37 4.04
CA LEU A 174 16.95 -7.18 4.97
C LEU A 174 16.65 -8.60 4.45
N ASN A 175 16.61 -8.80 3.12
CA ASN A 175 16.23 -10.05 2.43
C ASN A 175 15.13 -10.85 3.17
N GLN A 176 13.94 -10.26 3.21
CA GLN A 176 12.82 -10.72 4.00
C GLN A 176 12.34 -12.11 3.57
N ASN A 177 12.09 -13.00 4.52
CA ASN A 177 11.28 -14.19 4.24
C ASN A 177 9.81 -13.85 4.44
N PHE A 178 9.06 -13.74 3.35
CA PHE A 178 7.63 -13.42 3.35
C PHE A 178 6.77 -14.37 4.18
N HIS A 179 7.21 -15.62 4.40
CA HIS A 179 6.53 -16.56 5.30
C HIS A 179 6.66 -16.22 6.78
N HIS A 180 7.52 -15.26 7.15
CA HIS A 180 7.61 -14.74 8.52
C HIS A 180 6.73 -13.49 8.71
N LEU A 181 6.15 -12.94 7.65
CA LEU A 181 5.32 -11.74 7.71
C LEU A 181 3.85 -12.12 7.95
N PRO A 182 3.03 -11.20 8.50
CA PRO A 182 1.60 -11.43 8.73
C PRO A 182 0.78 -11.27 7.43
N ILE A 183 1.25 -11.88 6.35
CA ILE A 183 0.61 -11.86 5.02
C ILE A 183 0.21 -13.27 4.60
N ARG A 184 -0.81 -13.36 3.75
CA ARG A 184 -1.32 -14.62 3.22
C ARG A 184 -1.36 -14.58 1.70
N ASP A 185 -1.16 -15.74 1.09
CA ASP A 185 -1.37 -15.90 -0.35
C ASP A 185 -2.84 -15.67 -0.68
N VAL A 186 -3.12 -14.76 -1.61
CA VAL A 186 -4.44 -14.70 -2.22
C VAL A 186 -4.57 -15.90 -3.14
N ARG A 187 -5.69 -16.61 -3.07
CA ARG A 187 -5.95 -17.82 -3.85
C ARG A 187 -7.20 -17.67 -4.70
N GLN A 188 -7.17 -18.26 -5.88
CA GLN A 188 -8.32 -18.46 -6.75
C GLN A 188 -8.56 -19.97 -6.87
N GLY A 189 -9.52 -20.47 -6.09
CA GLY A 189 -9.70 -21.91 -5.88
C GLY A 189 -8.45 -22.54 -5.24
N ASP A 190 -7.96 -23.62 -5.83
CA ASP A 190 -6.77 -24.34 -5.33
C ASP A 190 -5.44 -23.69 -5.73
N HIS A 191 -5.43 -22.66 -6.57
CA HIS A 191 -4.22 -22.02 -7.06
C HIS A 191 -3.98 -20.67 -6.40
N ARG A 192 -2.70 -20.29 -6.27
CA ARG A 192 -2.32 -18.91 -5.91
C ARG A 192 -2.78 -17.95 -7.01
N LEU A 193 -3.27 -16.77 -6.64
CA LEU A 193 -3.63 -15.74 -7.60
C LEU A 193 -2.36 -15.15 -8.21
N LEU A 194 -2.25 -15.27 -9.53
CA LEU A 194 -1.23 -14.63 -10.36
C LEU A 194 -1.93 -13.67 -11.32
N VAL A 195 -1.50 -12.42 -11.32
CA VAL A 195 -1.91 -11.43 -12.33
C VAL A 195 -0.75 -11.22 -13.30
N SER A 196 -1.06 -10.99 -14.57
CA SER A 196 -0.06 -10.69 -15.60
C SER A 196 -0.19 -9.27 -16.10
N VAL A 197 0.93 -8.62 -16.38
CA VAL A 197 1.00 -7.32 -17.06
C VAL A 197 1.92 -7.47 -18.26
N ARG A 198 1.45 -7.06 -19.44
CA ARG A 198 2.27 -7.02 -20.64
C ARG A 198 3.31 -5.91 -20.49
N ILE A 199 4.59 -6.28 -20.48
CA ILE A 199 5.71 -5.34 -20.46
C ILE A 199 6.56 -5.63 -21.70
N LEU A 200 6.56 -4.68 -22.65
CA LEU A 200 7.16 -4.87 -23.98
C LEU A 200 6.54 -6.10 -24.68
N ASP A 201 7.36 -7.07 -25.06
CA ASP A 201 7.00 -8.26 -25.83
C ASP A 201 6.59 -9.46 -24.97
N ARG A 202 6.56 -9.33 -23.63
CA ARG A 202 6.33 -10.45 -22.70
C ARG A 202 5.37 -10.12 -21.58
N ASP A 203 4.75 -11.17 -21.03
CA ASP A 203 3.92 -11.06 -19.84
C ASP A 203 4.79 -11.21 -18.58
N VAL A 204 4.70 -10.22 -17.69
CA VAL A 204 5.31 -10.24 -16.36
C VAL A 204 4.24 -10.59 -15.35
N TYR A 205 4.48 -11.64 -14.58
CA TYR A 205 3.55 -12.16 -13.60
C TYR A 205 3.83 -11.59 -12.21
N ALA A 206 2.77 -11.28 -11.45
CA ALA A 206 2.87 -10.92 -10.06
C ALA A 206 1.97 -11.82 -9.22
N LYS A 207 2.56 -12.44 -8.19
CA LYS A 207 1.83 -13.09 -7.11
C LYS A 207 1.20 -12.02 -6.23
N VAL A 208 -0.02 -12.29 -5.76
CA VAL A 208 -0.75 -11.38 -4.88
C VAL A 208 -0.74 -11.90 -3.45
N TRP A 209 -0.27 -11.05 -2.53
CA TRP A 209 -0.31 -11.27 -1.09
C TRP A 209 -1.36 -10.35 -0.45
N GLN A 210 -2.03 -10.83 0.59
CA GLN A 210 -2.97 -10.03 1.39
C GLN A 210 -2.41 -9.80 2.79
N LEU A 211 -2.46 -8.54 3.23
CA LEU A 211 -2.23 -8.09 4.59
C LEU A 211 -3.52 -7.48 5.13
N LEU A 212 -3.95 -7.93 6.31
CA LEU A 212 -5.11 -7.36 6.99
C LEU A 212 -4.67 -6.25 7.94
N VAL A 213 -5.21 -5.04 7.75
CA VAL A 213 -4.98 -3.87 8.60
C VAL A 213 -6.30 -3.55 9.28
N GLY A 214 -6.58 -4.23 10.39
CA GLY A 214 -7.90 -4.20 11.01
C GLY A 214 -8.94 -4.75 10.03
N ARG A 215 -9.85 -3.89 9.55
CA ARG A 215 -10.91 -4.17 8.58
C ARG A 215 -10.48 -3.96 7.13
N VAL A 216 -9.38 -3.24 6.90
CA VAL A 216 -8.86 -2.93 5.55
C VAL A 216 -8.04 -4.10 5.02
N SER A 217 -8.26 -4.45 3.75
CA SER A 217 -7.39 -5.34 3.00
C SER A 217 -6.36 -4.55 2.20
N LEU A 218 -5.08 -4.87 2.40
CA LEU A 218 -3.98 -4.40 1.56
C LEU A 218 -3.48 -5.56 0.70
N TYR A 219 -3.51 -5.37 -0.62
CA TYR A 219 -2.97 -6.31 -1.60
C TYR A 219 -1.58 -5.86 -2.06
N LEU A 220 -0.61 -6.76 -1.97
CA LEU A 220 0.78 -6.50 -2.32
C LEU A 220 1.23 -7.41 -3.45
N LEU A 221 1.77 -6.81 -4.51
CA LEU A 221 2.23 -7.50 -5.71
C LEU A 221 3.71 -7.91 -5.57
N ASP A 222 4.02 -9.14 -5.93
CA ASP A 222 5.35 -9.75 -5.85
C ASP A 222 5.71 -10.41 -7.18
N THR A 223 6.72 -9.87 -7.85
CA THR A 223 7.23 -10.34 -9.15
C THR A 223 8.27 -11.44 -9.02
N ASP A 224 8.72 -11.78 -7.81
CA ASP A 224 9.71 -12.84 -7.56
C ASP A 224 9.09 -14.24 -7.67
N VAL A 225 8.64 -14.58 -8.88
CA VAL A 225 7.97 -15.84 -9.21
C VAL A 225 8.72 -16.58 -10.33
N PRO A 226 8.71 -17.93 -10.33
CA PRO A 226 9.44 -18.73 -11.33
C PRO A 226 8.93 -18.55 -12.76
N GLU A 227 7.72 -18.04 -12.95
CA GLU A 227 7.13 -17.71 -14.24
C GLU A 227 7.86 -16.53 -14.94
N ASN A 228 8.59 -15.71 -14.18
CA ASN A 228 9.32 -14.56 -14.70
C ASN A 228 10.81 -14.87 -14.95
N ASN A 229 11.42 -14.13 -15.90
CA ASN A 229 12.88 -14.14 -16.06
C ASN A 229 13.57 -13.46 -14.86
N SER A 230 14.90 -13.59 -14.78
CA SER A 230 15.69 -13.05 -13.67
C SER A 230 15.49 -11.55 -13.45
N ASP A 231 15.36 -10.78 -14.53
CA ASP A 231 15.36 -9.33 -14.49
C ASP A 231 14.01 -8.77 -14.07
N ASP A 232 12.92 -9.46 -14.42
CA ASP A 232 11.57 -9.09 -14.01
C ASP A 232 11.29 -9.46 -12.56
N ARG A 233 11.91 -10.53 -12.04
CA ARG A 233 11.85 -10.87 -10.62
C ARG A 233 12.45 -9.77 -9.72
N LEU A 234 13.34 -8.94 -10.28
CA LEU A 234 13.96 -7.82 -9.57
C LEU A 234 13.05 -6.59 -9.48
N ILE A 235 11.91 -6.54 -10.17
CA ILE A 235 10.99 -5.39 -10.12
C ILE A 235 10.55 -5.14 -8.67
N THR A 236 10.27 -6.19 -7.90
CA THR A 236 9.89 -6.10 -6.49
C THR A 236 11.03 -6.45 -5.54
N ALA A 237 12.29 -6.26 -5.95
CA ALA A 237 13.44 -6.50 -5.07
C ALA A 237 13.63 -5.40 -4.02
N GLU A 238 13.77 -4.14 -4.45
CA GLU A 238 14.15 -3.00 -3.60
C GLU A 238 13.19 -1.82 -3.75
N LEU A 239 12.81 -1.21 -2.62
CA LEU A 239 12.00 0.00 -2.61
C LEU A 239 12.85 1.20 -3.04
N TYR A 240 12.40 1.93 -4.06
CA TYR A 240 13.15 3.03 -4.69
C TYR A 240 14.54 2.63 -5.20
N GLY A 241 14.76 1.34 -5.46
CA GLY A 241 16.01 0.82 -6.02
C GLY A 241 16.03 0.78 -7.54
N GLY A 242 17.20 0.43 -8.07
CA GLY A 242 17.43 0.27 -9.51
C GLY A 242 17.64 1.57 -10.28
N ASP A 243 17.63 1.47 -11.59
CA ASP A 243 17.74 2.60 -12.51
C ASP A 243 16.35 3.11 -12.94
N LEU A 244 16.33 4.11 -13.80
CA LEU A 244 15.09 4.72 -14.29
C LEU A 244 14.19 3.72 -15.05
N GLU A 245 14.79 2.74 -15.72
CA GLU A 245 14.03 1.70 -16.42
C GLU A 245 13.40 0.69 -15.43
N MET A 246 14.09 0.38 -14.32
CA MET A 246 13.50 -0.37 -13.21
C MET A 246 12.33 0.40 -12.59
N ARG A 247 12.48 1.71 -12.36
CA ARG A 247 11.40 2.57 -11.85
C ARG A 247 10.17 2.53 -12.76
N MET A 248 10.34 2.65 -14.08
CA MET A 248 9.23 2.51 -15.04
C MET A 248 8.50 1.16 -14.89
N ARG A 249 9.24 0.05 -14.79
CA ARG A 249 8.66 -1.28 -14.61
C ARG A 249 7.93 -1.42 -13.26
N GLN A 250 8.48 -0.86 -12.19
CA GLN A 250 7.81 -0.82 -10.87
C GLN A 250 6.48 -0.07 -10.93
N GLU A 251 6.46 1.11 -11.55
CA GLU A 251 5.24 1.91 -11.67
C GLU A 251 4.20 1.26 -12.59
N ILE A 252 4.62 0.54 -13.64
CA ILE A 252 3.74 -0.26 -14.48
C ILE A 252 3.09 -1.39 -13.66
N ILE A 253 3.87 -2.16 -12.90
CA ILE A 253 3.32 -3.24 -12.05
C ILE A 253 2.41 -2.66 -10.96
N LEU A 254 2.79 -1.55 -10.31
CA LEU A 254 1.97 -0.92 -9.29
C LEU A 254 0.64 -0.39 -9.85
N GLY A 255 0.70 0.39 -10.92
CA GLY A 255 -0.46 1.03 -11.51
C GLY A 255 -1.35 0.05 -12.28
N ILE A 256 -0.82 -0.54 -13.36
CA ILE A 256 -1.56 -1.45 -14.25
C ILE A 256 -1.83 -2.78 -13.55
N GLY A 257 -0.79 -3.38 -12.96
CA GLY A 257 -0.93 -4.65 -12.25
C GLY A 257 -1.88 -4.55 -11.06
N GLY A 258 -1.87 -3.43 -10.33
CA GLY A 258 -2.82 -3.20 -9.25
C GLY A 258 -4.27 -3.12 -9.69
N VAL A 259 -4.57 -2.53 -10.87
CA VAL A 259 -5.92 -2.59 -11.46
C VAL A 259 -6.30 -4.02 -11.84
N HIS A 260 -5.37 -4.80 -12.40
CA HIS A 260 -5.61 -6.22 -12.70
C HIS A 260 -5.91 -7.03 -11.43
N VAL A 261 -5.25 -6.75 -10.30
CA VAL A 261 -5.55 -7.40 -9.01
C VAL A 261 -6.99 -7.13 -8.58
N LEU A 262 -7.43 -5.87 -8.64
CA LEU A 262 -8.80 -5.51 -8.25
C LEU A 262 -9.84 -6.22 -9.12
N ASN A 263 -9.62 -6.23 -10.45
CA ASN A 263 -10.50 -6.94 -11.39
C ASN A 263 -10.53 -8.45 -11.13
N ALA A 264 -9.36 -9.08 -10.91
CA ALA A 264 -9.28 -10.51 -10.65
C ALA A 264 -9.96 -10.94 -9.33
N LEU A 265 -10.02 -10.02 -8.37
CA LEU A 265 -10.73 -10.19 -7.10
C LEU A 265 -12.23 -9.86 -7.19
N GLY A 266 -12.71 -9.36 -8.34
CA GLY A 266 -14.08 -8.89 -8.50
C GLY A 266 -14.39 -7.64 -7.67
N LEU A 267 -13.37 -6.86 -7.31
CA LEU A 267 -13.53 -5.59 -6.61
C LEU A 267 -13.78 -4.49 -7.65
N GLU A 268 -14.86 -3.73 -7.47
CA GLU A 268 -15.24 -2.62 -8.34
C GLU A 268 -15.16 -1.28 -7.58
N PRO A 269 -13.99 -0.68 -7.38
CA PRO A 269 -13.90 0.59 -6.66
C PRO A 269 -14.64 1.73 -7.35
N GLU A 270 -15.28 2.59 -6.57
CA GLU A 270 -15.88 3.85 -7.04
C GLU A 270 -14.85 4.97 -7.17
N VAL A 271 -13.79 4.91 -6.36
CA VAL A 271 -12.72 5.91 -6.30
C VAL A 271 -11.37 5.22 -6.36
N PHE A 272 -10.44 5.78 -7.14
CA PHE A 272 -9.05 5.38 -7.19
C PHE A 272 -8.19 6.56 -6.73
N HIS A 273 -7.47 6.36 -5.64
CA HIS A 273 -6.63 7.38 -5.02
C HIS A 273 -5.16 7.05 -5.26
N MET A 274 -4.48 7.91 -6.01
CA MET A 274 -3.04 7.88 -6.24
C MET A 274 -2.30 8.67 -5.15
N ASN A 275 -1.54 7.96 -4.31
CA ASN A 275 -0.66 8.54 -3.31
C ASN A 275 0.70 8.87 -3.95
N GLU A 276 0.85 10.10 -4.43
CA GLU A 276 1.93 10.56 -5.33
C GLU A 276 1.91 9.89 -6.73
N GLY A 277 2.74 10.40 -7.65
CA GLY A 277 2.74 10.03 -9.07
C GLY A 277 3.10 8.58 -9.40
N HIS A 278 3.67 7.81 -8.46
CA HIS A 278 4.20 6.45 -8.70
C HIS A 278 3.17 5.43 -9.21
N SER A 279 1.89 5.69 -9.00
CA SER A 279 0.79 4.81 -9.42
C SER A 279 -0.01 5.35 -10.59
N ALA A 280 0.42 6.46 -11.23
CA ALA A 280 -0.37 7.19 -12.21
C ALA A 280 -0.72 6.38 -13.47
N PHE A 281 0.03 5.32 -13.78
CA PHE A 281 -0.33 4.39 -14.86
C PHE A 281 -1.63 3.62 -14.60
N LEU A 282 -2.13 3.56 -13.36
CA LEU A 282 -3.48 3.04 -13.07
C LEU A 282 -4.56 3.80 -13.86
N ALA A 283 -4.37 5.11 -14.05
CA ALA A 283 -5.34 5.93 -14.75
C ALA A 283 -5.41 5.56 -16.24
N LEU A 284 -4.26 5.28 -16.85
CA LEU A 284 -4.18 4.80 -18.23
C LEU A 284 -4.82 3.41 -18.38
N GLU A 285 -4.58 2.49 -17.45
CA GLU A 285 -5.20 1.16 -17.49
C GLU A 285 -6.72 1.23 -17.38
N ARG A 286 -7.25 2.08 -16.49
CA ARG A 286 -8.70 2.28 -16.40
C ARG A 286 -9.31 2.82 -17.69
N ILE A 287 -8.62 3.73 -18.37
CA ILE A 287 -9.05 4.22 -19.69
C ILE A 287 -8.99 3.08 -20.71
N ARG A 288 -7.92 2.28 -20.72
CA ARG A 288 -7.77 1.14 -21.62
C ARG A 288 -8.91 0.14 -21.47
N LEU A 289 -9.31 -0.20 -20.24
CA LEU A 289 -10.43 -1.12 -19.99
C LEU A 289 -11.77 -0.55 -20.52
N LEU A 290 -12.01 0.76 -20.33
CA LEU A 290 -13.21 1.42 -20.88
C LEU A 290 -13.22 1.43 -22.41
N VAL A 291 -12.08 1.67 -23.06
CA VAL A 291 -11.95 1.63 -24.52
C VAL A 291 -12.13 0.19 -25.04
N THR A 292 -11.39 -0.76 -24.47
CA THR A 292 -11.32 -2.12 -25.00
C THR A 292 -12.53 -2.97 -24.65
N GLU A 293 -13.08 -2.84 -23.44
CA GLU A 293 -14.21 -3.67 -22.98
C GLU A 293 -15.57 -2.97 -23.16
N LYS A 294 -15.65 -1.67 -22.87
CA LYS A 294 -16.90 -0.89 -22.99
C LYS A 294 -17.04 -0.17 -24.34
N LYS A 295 -16.02 -0.26 -25.21
CA LYS A 295 -16.02 0.30 -26.58
C LYS A 295 -16.30 1.82 -26.61
N LEU A 296 -15.90 2.53 -25.56
CA LEU A 296 -15.92 3.98 -25.56
C LEU A 296 -14.80 4.54 -26.44
N ASP A 297 -15.02 5.72 -27.03
CA ASP A 297 -13.90 6.48 -27.59
C ASP A 297 -12.95 6.92 -26.48
N PHE A 298 -11.67 7.13 -26.84
CA PHE A 298 -10.62 7.46 -25.89
C PHE A 298 -10.97 8.67 -25.00
N TYR A 299 -11.49 9.75 -25.59
CA TYR A 299 -11.76 10.97 -24.84
C TYR A 299 -12.97 10.83 -23.92
N ALA A 300 -14.02 10.11 -24.31
CA ALA A 300 -15.11 9.75 -23.41
C ALA A 300 -14.62 8.86 -22.26
N ALA A 301 -13.78 7.86 -22.56
CA ALA A 301 -13.17 7.00 -21.55
C ALA A 301 -12.32 7.81 -20.54
N VAL A 302 -11.56 8.80 -21.01
CA VAL A 302 -10.82 9.75 -20.14
C VAL A 302 -11.77 10.48 -19.20
N GLN A 303 -12.90 11.01 -19.68
CA GLN A 303 -13.84 11.73 -18.81
C GLN A 303 -14.43 10.83 -17.73
N VAL A 304 -14.82 9.61 -18.09
CA VAL A 304 -15.41 8.62 -17.17
C VAL A 304 -14.39 8.11 -16.16
N ALA A 305 -13.17 7.79 -16.58
CA ALA A 305 -12.14 7.31 -15.66
C ALA A 305 -11.72 8.42 -14.68
N ALA A 306 -11.44 9.62 -15.21
CA ALA A 306 -10.92 10.74 -14.42
C ALA A 306 -11.90 11.23 -13.34
N SER A 307 -13.22 11.12 -13.54
CA SER A 307 -14.20 11.49 -12.52
C SER A 307 -14.11 10.65 -11.25
N ALA A 308 -13.52 9.45 -11.34
CA ALA A 308 -13.29 8.54 -10.22
C ALA A 308 -11.83 8.58 -9.70
N HIS A 309 -10.98 9.47 -10.22
CA HIS A 309 -9.58 9.55 -9.84
C HIS A 309 -9.32 10.74 -8.89
N VAL A 310 -8.61 10.43 -7.79
CA VAL A 310 -8.10 11.38 -6.81
C VAL A 310 -6.57 11.30 -6.80
N PHE A 311 -5.92 12.46 -6.86
CA PHE A 311 -4.45 12.55 -6.81
C PHE A 311 -3.99 13.41 -5.62
N THR A 312 -3.12 12.86 -4.78
CA THR A 312 -2.44 13.65 -3.75
C THR A 312 -0.97 13.82 -4.11
N THR A 313 -0.50 15.06 -4.12
CA THR A 313 0.91 15.39 -4.31
C THR A 313 1.56 15.76 -2.96
N HIS A 314 2.75 15.21 -2.73
CA HIS A 314 3.51 15.37 -1.48
C HIS A 314 4.78 16.19 -1.69
N THR A 315 5.26 16.23 -2.92
CA THR A 315 6.59 16.74 -3.26
C THR A 315 6.52 18.22 -3.65
N PRO A 316 7.13 19.14 -2.86
CA PRO A 316 7.07 20.58 -3.12
C PRO A 316 8.13 21.06 -4.13
N VAL A 317 8.84 20.14 -4.80
CA VAL A 317 9.90 20.46 -5.76
C VAL A 317 9.80 19.56 -7.00
N PRO A 318 9.88 20.10 -8.23
CA PRO A 318 9.74 19.29 -9.45
C PRO A 318 10.74 18.14 -9.53
N ALA A 319 11.98 18.34 -9.06
CA ALA A 319 13.06 17.34 -9.12
C ALA A 319 12.80 16.08 -8.29
N GLY A 320 11.86 16.10 -7.34
CA GLY A 320 11.48 14.92 -6.55
C GLY A 320 10.31 14.13 -7.17
N ASN A 321 9.79 14.54 -8.33
CA ASN A 321 8.69 13.86 -9.00
C ASN A 321 9.23 13.00 -10.15
N ASP A 322 8.77 11.76 -10.24
CA ASP A 322 9.23 10.82 -11.27
C ASP A 322 8.89 11.34 -12.69
N SER A 323 9.86 11.22 -13.58
CA SER A 323 9.72 11.57 -14.99
C SER A 323 10.54 10.66 -15.88
N PHE A 324 10.01 10.35 -17.06
CA PHE A 324 10.58 9.37 -17.97
C PHE A 324 10.93 9.98 -19.33
N PRO A 325 12.14 9.74 -19.88
CA PRO A 325 12.53 10.21 -21.20
C PRO A 325 11.56 9.74 -22.28
N ARG A 326 11.38 10.55 -23.32
CA ARG A 326 10.49 10.27 -24.46
C ARG A 326 10.73 8.90 -25.09
N GLU A 327 11.99 8.55 -25.33
CA GLU A 327 12.34 7.27 -25.94
C GLU A 327 11.99 6.08 -25.04
N MET A 328 12.10 6.24 -23.72
CA MET A 328 11.67 5.23 -22.76
C MET A 328 10.15 5.06 -22.77
N MET A 329 9.39 6.16 -22.72
CA MET A 329 7.93 6.11 -22.86
C MET A 329 7.51 5.48 -24.20
N ARG A 330 8.18 5.83 -25.30
CA ARG A 330 7.91 5.25 -26.62
C ARG A 330 8.13 3.75 -26.61
N LYS A 331 9.25 3.28 -26.05
CA LYS A 331 9.57 1.86 -25.92
C LYS A 331 8.46 1.08 -25.20
N TYR A 332 7.91 1.61 -24.10
CA TYR A 332 6.96 0.89 -23.26
C TYR A 332 5.48 1.09 -23.61
N PHE A 333 5.11 2.27 -24.14
CA PHE A 333 3.69 2.65 -24.32
C PHE A 333 3.25 2.83 -25.78
N THR A 334 4.08 2.49 -26.78
CA THR A 334 3.65 2.53 -28.18
C THR A 334 2.49 1.56 -28.44
N ASP A 335 2.65 0.29 -28.07
CA ASP A 335 1.60 -0.72 -28.27
C ASP A 335 0.39 -0.43 -27.37
N PHE A 336 0.63 0.07 -26.15
CA PHE A 336 -0.43 0.52 -25.25
C PHE A 336 -1.27 1.65 -25.88
N ALA A 337 -0.64 2.61 -26.57
CA ALA A 337 -1.37 3.69 -27.26
C ALA A 337 -2.27 3.15 -28.39
N VAL A 338 -1.84 2.10 -29.09
CA VAL A 338 -2.67 1.42 -30.09
C VAL A 338 -3.93 0.84 -29.46
N GLU A 339 -3.83 0.23 -28.27
CA GLU A 339 -5.00 -0.28 -27.53
C GLU A 339 -5.95 0.84 -27.07
N LEU A 340 -5.42 2.03 -26.80
CA LEU A 340 -6.23 3.23 -26.52
C LEU A 340 -6.85 3.85 -27.78
N GLY A 341 -6.45 3.41 -28.98
CA GLY A 341 -6.94 3.96 -30.25
C GLY A 341 -6.39 5.34 -30.59
N ILE A 342 -5.25 5.73 -30.04
CA ILE A 342 -4.60 7.03 -30.30
C ILE A 342 -3.13 6.88 -30.70
N PRO A 343 -2.53 7.84 -31.42
CA PRO A 343 -1.09 7.86 -31.67
C PRO A 343 -0.28 8.01 -30.37
N PHE A 344 0.92 7.45 -30.33
CA PHE A 344 1.83 7.63 -29.19
C PHE A 344 2.10 9.11 -28.86
N GLU A 345 2.24 9.97 -29.86
CA GLU A 345 2.47 11.41 -29.63
C GLU A 345 1.32 12.05 -28.85
N GLU A 346 0.09 11.61 -29.10
CA GLU A 346 -1.10 12.07 -28.37
C GLU A 346 -1.08 11.59 -26.92
N LEU A 347 -0.77 10.31 -26.68
CA LEU A 347 -0.57 9.76 -25.33
C LEU A 347 0.52 10.52 -24.58
N PHE A 348 1.65 10.76 -25.23
CA PHE A 348 2.80 11.45 -24.64
C PHE A 348 2.43 12.85 -24.15
N THR A 349 1.50 13.54 -24.84
CA THR A 349 1.05 14.87 -24.40
C THR A 349 0.47 14.87 -23.00
N PHE A 350 -0.07 13.75 -22.48
CA PHE A 350 -0.67 13.70 -21.14
C PHE A 350 0.34 13.88 -20.01
N GLY A 351 1.60 13.47 -20.17
CA GLY A 351 2.67 13.71 -19.19
C GLY A 351 3.57 14.90 -19.54
N GLN A 352 3.36 15.55 -20.69
CA GLN A 352 4.24 16.62 -21.18
C GLN A 352 3.88 17.98 -20.57
N THR A 353 4.88 18.75 -20.14
CA THR A 353 4.69 20.17 -19.83
C THR A 353 4.35 20.97 -21.08
N ARG A 354 3.77 22.16 -20.89
CA ARG A 354 3.50 23.11 -21.98
C ARG A 354 4.61 24.15 -22.15
N VAL A 355 5.61 24.16 -21.27
CA VAL A 355 6.72 25.13 -21.28
C VAL A 355 7.85 24.71 -22.21
N ASN A 356 8.36 23.48 -22.03
CA ASN A 356 9.42 22.94 -22.87
C ASN A 356 8.98 21.58 -23.46
N PRO A 357 8.77 21.47 -24.78
CA PRO A 357 8.33 20.23 -25.40
C PRO A 357 9.39 19.10 -25.33
N ASN A 358 10.64 19.43 -25.00
CA ASN A 358 11.71 18.45 -24.84
C ASN A 358 11.81 17.86 -23.43
N ASP A 359 10.99 18.32 -22.49
CA ASP A 359 10.99 17.80 -21.12
C ASP A 359 10.51 16.34 -21.09
N PRO A 360 11.00 15.55 -20.12
CA PRO A 360 10.57 14.18 -19.93
C PRO A 360 9.07 14.11 -19.57
N PHE A 361 8.47 12.95 -19.78
CA PHE A 361 7.10 12.65 -19.40
C PHE A 361 6.97 12.65 -17.88
N SER A 362 6.24 13.61 -17.32
CA SER A 362 6.03 13.74 -15.88
C SER A 362 4.84 12.92 -15.41
N MET A 363 5.07 12.07 -14.41
CA MET A 363 4.02 11.26 -13.78
C MET A 363 3.03 12.12 -12.99
N THR A 364 3.49 13.21 -12.40
CA THR A 364 2.63 14.18 -11.71
C THR A 364 1.71 14.91 -12.68
N ILE A 365 2.23 15.33 -13.85
CA ILE A 365 1.37 15.94 -14.89
C ILE A 365 0.35 14.93 -15.41
N LEU A 366 0.75 13.67 -15.65
CA LEU A 366 -0.17 12.60 -16.02
C LEU A 366 -1.30 12.45 -14.99
N ALA A 367 -0.95 12.31 -13.71
CA ALA A 367 -1.90 12.14 -12.62
C ALA A 367 -2.86 13.33 -12.50
N LEU A 368 -2.35 14.57 -12.60
CA LEU A 368 -3.17 15.79 -12.54
C LEU A 368 -4.16 15.88 -13.70
N ARG A 369 -3.73 15.57 -14.94
CA ARG A 369 -4.62 15.64 -16.12
C ARG A 369 -5.68 14.55 -16.14
N LEU A 370 -5.33 13.37 -15.61
CA LEU A 370 -6.22 12.22 -15.54
C LEU A 370 -6.99 12.13 -14.23
N SER A 371 -6.98 13.16 -13.39
CA SER A 371 -7.80 13.25 -12.17
C SER A 371 -8.82 14.38 -12.25
N ARG A 372 -9.89 14.27 -11.46
CA ARG A 372 -10.85 15.37 -11.23
C ARG A 372 -10.78 15.95 -9.83
N HIS A 373 -10.08 15.27 -8.93
CA HIS A 373 -9.74 15.78 -7.61
C HIS A 373 -8.22 15.73 -7.41
N ALA A 374 -7.65 16.85 -6.98
CA ALA A 374 -6.26 16.93 -6.59
C ALA A 374 -6.09 17.74 -5.30
N ASN A 375 -5.16 17.33 -4.46
CA ASN A 375 -4.85 18.04 -3.22
C ASN A 375 -3.35 18.01 -2.88
N GLY A 376 -2.90 19.08 -2.25
CA GLY A 376 -1.69 19.07 -1.43
C GLY A 376 -1.98 18.57 -0.01
N VAL A 377 -0.90 18.37 0.76
CA VAL A 377 -0.93 17.77 2.11
C VAL A 377 -0.98 18.77 3.27
N SER A 378 -1.07 20.06 2.97
CA SER A 378 -1.32 21.14 3.92
C SER A 378 -1.85 22.35 3.16
N LYS A 379 -2.42 23.33 3.86
CA LYS A 379 -2.92 24.56 3.23
C LYS A 379 -1.84 25.27 2.41
N LEU A 380 -0.67 25.48 3.01
CA LEU A 380 0.47 26.10 2.34
C LEU A 380 0.99 25.23 1.20
N HIS A 381 1.05 23.90 1.39
CA HIS A 381 1.47 23.00 0.32
C HIS A 381 0.52 23.05 -0.88
N GLY A 382 -0.79 23.16 -0.67
CA GLY A 382 -1.77 23.35 -1.73
C GLY A 382 -1.50 24.64 -2.52
N GLU A 383 -1.22 25.75 -1.84
CA GLU A 383 -0.86 27.02 -2.47
C GLU A 383 0.43 26.93 -3.31
N VAL A 384 1.47 26.28 -2.78
CA VAL A 384 2.74 26.02 -3.49
C VAL A 384 2.51 25.12 -4.70
N SER A 385 1.73 24.04 -4.54
CA SER A 385 1.42 23.07 -5.60
C SER A 385 0.70 23.72 -6.77
N ARG A 386 -0.24 24.65 -6.52
CA ARG A 386 -0.88 25.43 -7.59
C ARG A 386 0.11 26.24 -8.42
N GLY A 387 1.14 26.79 -7.77
CA GLY A 387 2.21 27.51 -8.46
C GLY A 387 3.09 26.60 -9.30
N LEU A 388 3.54 25.49 -8.72
CA LEU A 388 4.40 24.50 -9.38
C LEU A 388 3.76 23.89 -10.63
N TRP A 389 2.46 23.58 -10.56
CA TRP A 389 1.76 22.83 -11.60
C TRP A 389 0.79 23.69 -12.42
N LYS A 390 0.93 25.03 -12.36
CA LYS A 390 0.06 25.97 -13.08
C LYS A 390 -0.02 25.67 -14.58
N ASP A 391 1.09 25.26 -15.19
CA ASP A 391 1.18 25.03 -16.63
C ASP A 391 0.36 23.83 -17.11
N VAL A 392 -0.13 22.98 -16.20
CA VAL A 392 -1.13 21.95 -16.52
C VAL A 392 -2.45 22.58 -16.97
N TRP A 393 -2.82 23.73 -16.40
CA TRP A 393 -4.04 24.51 -16.70
C TRP A 393 -3.70 25.87 -17.30
N THR A 394 -3.25 25.87 -18.56
CA THR A 394 -2.90 27.12 -19.27
C THR A 394 -4.04 28.13 -19.24
N GLY A 395 -3.73 29.37 -18.86
CA GLY A 395 -4.68 30.47 -18.80
C GLY A 395 -5.51 30.53 -17.52
N VAL A 396 -5.40 29.54 -16.62
CA VAL A 396 -6.09 29.55 -15.33
C VAL A 396 -5.25 30.36 -14.31
N PRO A 397 -5.84 31.34 -13.60
CA PRO A 397 -5.18 32.03 -12.50
C PRO A 397 -4.70 31.03 -11.43
N GLN A 398 -3.53 31.28 -10.82
CA GLN A 398 -2.94 30.34 -9.87
C GLN A 398 -3.89 30.00 -8.70
N ASN A 399 -4.68 30.96 -8.23
CA ASN A 399 -5.67 30.75 -7.16
C ASN A 399 -6.89 29.91 -7.59
N GLU A 400 -7.11 29.71 -8.89
CA GLU A 400 -8.20 28.91 -9.46
C GLU A 400 -7.73 27.53 -9.96
N VAL A 401 -6.41 27.27 -9.95
CA VAL A 401 -5.86 25.94 -10.24
C VAL A 401 -6.51 24.93 -9.28
N PRO A 402 -7.14 23.84 -9.77
CA PRO A 402 -7.99 22.95 -8.99
C PRO A 402 -7.19 21.96 -8.13
N ILE A 403 -6.14 22.44 -7.46
CA ILE A 403 -5.40 21.74 -6.42
C ILE A 403 -5.84 22.32 -5.08
N THR A 404 -6.53 21.51 -4.29
CA THR A 404 -6.99 21.89 -2.95
C THR A 404 -5.96 21.52 -1.89
N SER A 405 -6.36 21.42 -0.63
CA SER A 405 -5.49 20.94 0.46
C SER A 405 -6.29 20.09 1.43
N VAL A 406 -5.75 18.91 1.75
CA VAL A 406 -6.19 18.08 2.87
C VAL A 406 -4.98 17.95 3.78
N THR A 407 -5.05 18.55 4.97
CA THR A 407 -3.91 18.53 5.90
C THR A 407 -3.70 17.11 6.42
N ASN A 408 -2.47 16.60 6.31
CA ASN A 408 -2.14 15.28 6.85
C ASN A 408 -2.46 15.17 8.34
N GLY A 409 -2.93 13.98 8.73
CA GLY A 409 -3.08 13.56 10.12
C GLY A 409 -2.20 12.36 10.42
N VAL A 410 -2.20 11.95 11.68
CA VAL A 410 -1.56 10.70 12.14
C VAL A 410 -2.61 9.86 12.87
N HIS A 411 -2.45 8.54 12.86
CA HIS A 411 -3.39 7.65 13.53
C HIS A 411 -3.19 7.69 15.05
N THR A 412 -4.12 8.32 15.77
CA THR A 412 -3.96 8.66 17.19
C THR A 412 -3.56 7.47 18.07
N LYS A 413 -4.22 6.31 17.94
CA LYS A 413 -3.90 5.09 18.74
C LYS A 413 -2.50 4.51 18.47
N THR A 414 -1.92 4.80 17.31
CA THR A 414 -0.54 4.39 17.01
C THR A 414 0.47 5.29 17.70
N TRP A 415 0.22 6.60 17.72
CA TRP A 415 1.24 7.59 18.09
C TRP A 415 1.06 8.19 19.49
N MET A 416 -0.12 8.06 20.09
CA MET A 416 -0.34 8.48 21.47
C MET A 416 0.20 7.44 22.45
N ALA A 417 1.00 7.88 23.42
CA ALA A 417 1.46 6.99 24.48
C ALA A 417 0.27 6.54 25.35
N PRO A 418 0.23 5.27 25.82
CA PRO A 418 -0.87 4.75 26.62
C PRO A 418 -1.17 5.57 27.89
N GLU A 419 -0.16 6.20 28.47
CA GLU A 419 -0.29 7.05 29.65
C GLU A 419 -1.10 8.32 29.35
N PHE A 420 -0.90 8.92 28.16
CA PHE A 420 -1.69 10.08 27.74
C PHE A 420 -3.12 9.69 27.39
N SER A 421 -3.32 8.54 26.72
CA SER A 421 -4.66 7.99 26.49
C SER A 421 -5.43 7.81 27.80
N ALA A 422 -4.80 7.19 28.80
CA ALA A 422 -5.42 6.96 30.11
C ALA A 422 -5.74 8.28 30.86
N LEU A 423 -4.92 9.32 30.67
CA LEU A 423 -5.22 10.66 31.20
C LEU A 423 -6.42 11.28 30.47
N SER A 424 -6.46 11.22 29.14
CA SER A 424 -7.57 11.73 28.34
C SER A 424 -8.88 11.01 28.68
N ASP A 425 -8.87 9.68 28.82
CA ASP A 425 -10.04 8.89 29.25
C ASP A 425 -10.57 9.35 30.62
N LYS A 426 -9.65 9.64 31.54
CA LYS A 426 -9.99 10.07 32.91
C LYS A 426 -10.58 11.48 32.96
N TYR A 427 -10.10 12.40 32.14
CA TYR A 427 -10.40 13.83 32.26
C TYR A 427 -11.31 14.41 31.16
N LEU A 428 -11.33 13.80 29.97
CA LEU A 428 -12.05 14.31 28.79
C LEU A 428 -13.24 13.42 28.37
N GLY A 429 -13.23 12.13 28.73
CA GLY A 429 -14.32 11.20 28.37
C GLY A 429 -14.24 10.78 26.90
N ASP A 430 -15.22 11.18 26.09
CA ASP A 430 -15.32 10.81 24.66
C ASP A 430 -14.47 11.76 23.80
N TRP A 431 -13.15 11.56 23.84
CA TRP A 431 -12.16 12.41 23.16
C TRP A 431 -11.60 11.79 21.87
N GLU A 432 -11.82 10.49 21.67
CA GLU A 432 -11.20 9.67 20.62
C GLU A 432 -12.13 9.37 19.45
#